data_AF-A0A961XPZ7-F1
#
_entry.id   AF-A0A961XPZ7-F1
#
_cell.length_a   1.000
_cell.length_b   1.000
_cell.length_c   1.000
_cell.angle_alpha   90.00
_cell.angle_beta   90.00
_cell.angle_gamma   90.00
#
_symmetry.space_group_name_H-M   'P 1'
#
loop_
_entity.id
_entity.type
_entity.pdbx_description
1 polymer ?
#
loop_
_entity_poly.entity_id
_entity_poly.type
_entity_poly.pdbx_seq_one_letter_code
_entity_poly.pdbx_strand_id
1 'polypeptide(L)'
;PVFGPLATLSYDCRRSEFFEEQLTAALKILQSGQLSLGQMKGAAHGEIGQMQFLPANYLKYGADGDGNGKVDMVSSRADALASTANYLKAYGWKAGAGYQPGEPNFKAIQGWNKAGVYQKAIAYIGQQIDK
;
A
#
# COMPACT_ATOMS: atom_id res chain seq x y z
N PRO A 1 -10.36 0.54 13.11
CA PRO A 1 -10.87 0.87 11.75
C PRO A 1 -10.20 2.15 11.24
N VAL A 2 -9.88 2.25 9.95
CA VAL A 2 -9.16 3.41 9.39
C VAL A 2 -10.00 4.70 9.30
N PHE A 3 -11.34 4.59 9.37
CA PHE A 3 -12.26 5.73 9.20
C PHE A 3 -12.10 6.82 10.26
N GLY A 4 -11.84 6.47 11.53
CA GLY A 4 -11.66 7.45 12.60
C GLY A 4 -10.49 8.40 12.31
N PRO A 5 -9.26 7.87 12.15
CA PRO A 5 -8.11 8.69 11.78
C PRO A 5 -8.29 9.46 10.46
N LEU A 6 -8.86 8.83 9.43
CA LEU A 6 -9.10 9.51 8.15
C LEU A 6 -10.07 10.69 8.29
N ALA A 7 -11.17 10.53 9.04
CA ALA A 7 -12.10 11.62 9.31
C ALA A 7 -11.45 12.74 10.13
N THR A 8 -10.67 12.40 11.16
CA THR A 8 -9.93 13.39 11.96
C THR A 8 -8.95 14.18 11.10
N LEU A 9 -8.17 13.51 10.24
CA LEU A 9 -7.18 14.15 9.40
C LEU A 9 -7.79 14.90 8.20
N SER A 10 -8.97 14.50 7.75
CA SER A 10 -9.74 15.27 6.75
C SER A 10 -10.21 16.62 7.33
N TYR A 11 -10.50 16.67 8.64
CA TYR A 11 -10.87 17.90 9.33
C TYR A 11 -9.66 18.75 9.78
N ASP A 12 -8.44 18.19 9.79
CA ASP A 12 -7.20 18.90 10.15
C ASP A 12 -6.75 19.83 9.02
N CYS A 13 -6.41 21.08 9.34
CA CYS A 13 -6.13 22.15 8.36
C CYS A 13 -4.83 21.99 7.55
N ARG A 14 -3.91 21.09 7.93
CA ARG A 14 -2.58 21.02 7.29
C ARG A 14 -2.61 20.29 5.96
N ARG A 15 -3.45 19.26 5.83
CA ARG A 15 -3.50 18.35 4.67
C ARG A 15 -4.92 17.84 4.39
N SER A 16 -5.94 18.65 4.68
CA SER A 16 -7.36 18.27 4.62
C SER A 16 -7.72 17.58 3.30
N GLU A 17 -7.46 18.24 2.17
CA GLU A 17 -7.77 17.74 0.82
C GLU A 17 -7.16 16.37 0.54
N PHE A 18 -5.88 16.17 0.91
CA PHE A 18 -5.22 14.87 0.74
C PHE A 18 -5.92 13.75 1.51
N PHE A 19 -6.37 14.02 2.73
CA PHE A 19 -7.04 13.00 3.56
C PHE A 19 -8.53 12.85 3.22
N GLU A 20 -9.19 13.87 2.70
CA GLU A 20 -10.54 13.76 2.13
C GLU A 20 -10.58 12.79 0.95
N GLU A 21 -9.56 12.82 0.08
CA GLU A 21 -9.40 11.84 -0.99
C GLU A 21 -9.25 10.42 -0.43
N GLN A 22 -8.46 10.25 0.64
CA GLN A 22 -8.28 8.94 1.28
C GLN A 22 -9.56 8.46 1.97
N LEU A 23 -10.29 9.34 2.65
CA LEU A 23 -11.57 9.02 3.27
C LEU A 23 -12.61 8.60 2.21
N THR A 24 -12.68 9.34 1.11
CA THR A 24 -13.56 9.01 -0.02
C THR A 24 -13.19 7.66 -0.64
N ALA A 25 -11.90 7.39 -0.82
CA ALA A 25 -11.44 6.09 -1.30
C ALA A 25 -11.79 4.95 -0.31
N ALA A 26 -11.67 5.16 1.00
CA ALA A 26 -12.08 4.18 2.01
C ALA A 26 -13.59 3.88 1.94
N LEU A 27 -14.43 4.90 1.75
CA LEU A 27 -15.87 4.72 1.55
C LEU A 27 -16.18 3.93 0.28
N LYS A 28 -15.45 4.15 -0.82
CA LYS A 28 -15.60 3.37 -2.06
C LYS A 28 -15.23 1.88 -1.86
N ILE A 29 -14.17 1.59 -1.10
CA ILE A 29 -13.78 0.20 -0.77
C ILE A 29 -14.86 -0.48 0.06
N LEU A 30 -15.44 0.25 1.03
CA LEU A 30 -16.53 -0.27 1.85
C LEU A 30 -17.78 -0.52 1.00
N GLN A 31 -18.14 0.44 0.14
CA GLN A 31 -19.31 0.36 -0.72
C GLN A 31 -19.22 -0.81 -1.72
N SER A 32 -18.03 -1.11 -2.25
CA SER A 32 -17.84 -2.23 -3.18
C SER A 32 -17.89 -3.61 -2.49
N GLY A 33 -17.94 -3.67 -1.15
CA GLY A 33 -17.97 -4.91 -0.39
C GLY A 33 -16.64 -5.66 -0.36
N GLN A 34 -15.55 -5.04 -0.83
CA GLN A 34 -14.20 -5.59 -0.81
C GLN A 34 -13.71 -5.79 0.63
N LEU A 35 -13.96 -4.81 1.51
CA LEU A 35 -13.72 -4.91 2.95
C LEU A 35 -14.91 -4.36 3.73
N SER A 36 -15.35 -5.08 4.76
CA SER A 36 -16.31 -4.54 5.73
C SER A 36 -15.66 -3.50 6.65
N LEU A 37 -16.51 -2.71 7.33
CA LEU A 37 -16.08 -1.69 8.29
C LEU A 37 -15.17 -2.27 9.40
N GLY A 38 -15.48 -3.48 9.88
CA GLY A 38 -14.70 -4.17 10.91
C GLY A 38 -13.39 -4.76 10.39
N GLN A 39 -13.32 -5.11 9.10
CA GLN A 39 -12.11 -5.64 8.46
C GLN A 39 -11.10 -4.54 8.12
N MET A 40 -11.55 -3.33 7.77
CA MET A 40 -10.68 -2.24 7.32
C MET A 40 -9.86 -1.63 8.48
N LYS A 41 -8.90 -2.40 8.97
CA LYS A 41 -7.97 -2.08 10.05
C LYS A 41 -6.64 -1.64 9.48
N GLY A 42 -5.96 -0.78 10.23
CA GLY A 42 -4.83 -0.05 9.71
C GLY A 42 -4.11 0.78 10.75
N ALA A 43 -3.12 1.54 10.30
CA ALA A 43 -2.31 2.42 11.14
C ALA A 43 -2.95 3.81 11.35
N ALA A 44 -2.23 4.65 12.10
CA ALA A 44 -2.73 5.90 12.66
C ALA A 44 -3.05 6.98 11.62
N HIS A 45 -2.64 6.85 10.35
CA HIS A 45 -2.97 7.83 9.30
C HIS A 45 -3.86 7.22 8.20
N GLY A 46 -4.48 6.07 8.48
CA GLY A 46 -5.45 5.44 7.59
C GLY A 46 -4.86 4.39 6.64
N GLU A 47 -3.60 4.01 6.81
CA GLU A 47 -2.96 2.95 6.04
C GLU A 47 -3.57 1.58 6.33
N ILE A 48 -4.05 0.87 5.32
CA ILE A 48 -4.76 -0.40 5.43
C ILE A 48 -3.77 -1.58 5.41
N GLY A 49 -3.96 -2.51 6.36
CA GLY A 49 -3.41 -3.86 6.29
C GLY A 49 -1.89 -3.97 6.37
N GLN A 50 -1.39 -5.13 5.93
CA GLN A 50 0.00 -5.57 6.08
C GLN A 50 1.00 -4.66 5.35
N MET A 51 0.58 -4.11 4.21
CA MET A 51 1.44 -3.33 3.31
C MET A 51 1.25 -1.82 3.49
N GLN A 52 0.45 -1.40 4.47
CA GLN A 52 0.28 0.01 4.83
C GLN A 52 -0.14 0.90 3.65
N PHE A 53 -1.06 0.40 2.81
CA PHE A 53 -1.59 1.20 1.70
C PHE A 53 -2.61 2.20 2.19
N LEU A 54 -2.42 3.47 1.87
CA LEU A 54 -3.53 4.41 1.95
C LEU A 54 -4.67 3.97 1.02
N PRO A 55 -5.95 4.28 1.34
CA PRO A 55 -7.10 3.79 0.61
C PRO A 55 -7.08 4.05 -0.91
N ALA A 56 -6.54 5.19 -1.36
CA ALA A 56 -6.42 5.46 -2.79
C ALA A 56 -5.42 4.50 -3.48
N ASN A 57 -4.33 4.13 -2.81
CA ASN A 57 -3.39 3.14 -3.32
C ASN A 57 -4.01 1.74 -3.32
N TYR A 58 -4.82 1.40 -2.32
CA TYR A 58 -5.59 0.15 -2.33
C TYR A 58 -6.47 0.07 -3.58
N LEU A 59 -7.23 1.12 -3.91
CA LEU A 59 -8.09 1.11 -5.10
C LEU A 59 -7.29 1.01 -6.41
N LYS A 60 -6.09 1.61 -6.44
CA LYS A 60 -5.27 1.68 -7.65
C LYS A 60 -4.43 0.44 -7.90
N TYR A 61 -3.93 -0.19 -6.83
CA TYR A 61 -2.92 -1.25 -6.91
C TYR A 61 -3.33 -2.54 -6.21
N GLY A 62 -4.46 -2.56 -5.50
CA GLY A 62 -5.01 -3.75 -4.90
C GLY A 62 -5.20 -4.86 -5.95
N ALA A 63 -4.74 -6.06 -5.62
CA ALA A 63 -4.84 -7.24 -6.47
C ALA A 63 -5.30 -8.44 -5.64
N ASP A 64 -6.28 -9.16 -6.20
CA ASP A 64 -6.78 -10.43 -5.69
C ASP A 64 -5.74 -11.51 -6.03
N GLY A 65 -4.98 -11.94 -5.03
CA GLY A 65 -3.87 -12.86 -5.15
C GLY A 65 -4.27 -14.31 -4.97
N ASP A 66 -5.39 -14.59 -4.33
CA ASP A 66 -5.91 -15.95 -4.12
C ASP A 66 -7.12 -16.31 -5.00
N GLY A 67 -7.65 -15.35 -5.76
CA GLY A 67 -8.68 -15.55 -6.78
C GLY A 67 -10.10 -15.65 -6.22
N ASN A 68 -10.34 -15.19 -4.98
CA ASN A 68 -11.64 -15.31 -4.33
C ASN A 68 -12.63 -14.18 -4.68
N GLY A 69 -12.22 -13.22 -5.49
CA GLY A 69 -13.00 -12.04 -5.90
C GLY A 69 -12.91 -10.85 -4.95
N LYS A 70 -12.13 -10.95 -3.87
CA LYS A 70 -11.87 -9.87 -2.91
C LYS A 70 -10.38 -9.56 -2.81
N VAL A 71 -10.09 -8.34 -2.37
CA VAL A 71 -8.74 -7.86 -2.08
C VAL A 71 -8.62 -7.61 -0.58
N ASP A 72 -8.35 -8.64 0.21
CA ASP A 72 -8.14 -8.53 1.66
C ASP A 72 -6.67 -8.40 2.03
N MET A 73 -6.12 -7.20 1.85
CA MET A 73 -4.74 -6.87 2.27
C MET A 73 -4.52 -6.85 3.79
N VAL A 74 -5.58 -7.06 4.59
CA VAL A 74 -5.51 -7.10 6.05
C VAL A 74 -5.21 -8.53 6.50
N SER A 75 -5.99 -9.50 6.03
CA SER A 75 -5.89 -10.89 6.47
C SER A 75 -5.29 -11.86 5.46
N SER A 76 -5.42 -11.59 4.15
CA SER A 76 -4.84 -12.44 3.09
C SER A 76 -3.39 -12.06 2.81
N ARG A 77 -2.48 -13.01 3.01
CA ARG A 77 -1.07 -12.87 2.60
C ARG A 77 -0.93 -12.82 1.08
N ALA A 78 -1.79 -13.56 0.37
CA ALA A 78 -1.76 -13.61 -1.10
C ALA A 78 -2.08 -12.23 -1.67
N ASP A 79 -3.15 -11.60 -1.20
CA ASP A 79 -3.57 -10.27 -1.67
C ASP A 79 -2.56 -9.19 -1.28
N ALA A 80 -1.99 -9.28 -0.07
CA ALA A 80 -0.95 -8.36 0.37
C ALA A 80 0.30 -8.43 -0.54
N LEU A 81 0.78 -9.64 -0.85
CA LEU A 81 1.93 -9.83 -1.74
C LEU A 81 1.62 -9.46 -3.19
N ALA A 82 0.46 -9.86 -3.72
CA ALA A 82 0.03 -9.53 -5.07
C ALA A 82 -0.12 -8.02 -5.27
N SER A 83 -0.70 -7.32 -4.30
CA SER A 83 -0.86 -5.86 -4.33
C SER A 83 0.48 -5.13 -4.27
N THR A 84 1.42 -5.60 -3.45
CA THR A 84 2.79 -5.07 -3.40
C THR A 84 3.51 -5.28 -4.74
N ALA A 85 3.41 -6.48 -5.32
CA ALA A 85 3.99 -6.76 -6.63
C ALA A 85 3.38 -5.89 -7.74
N ASN A 86 2.06 -5.69 -7.72
CA ASN A 86 1.36 -4.84 -8.67
C ASN A 86 1.82 -3.37 -8.56
N TYR A 87 1.98 -2.87 -7.33
CA TYR A 87 2.55 -1.55 -7.08
C TYR A 87 3.97 -1.43 -7.63
N LEU A 88 4.87 -2.35 -7.28
CA LEU A 88 6.27 -2.30 -7.75
C LEU A 88 6.34 -2.35 -9.28
N LYS A 89 5.53 -3.19 -9.92
CA LYS A 89 5.41 -3.26 -11.38
C LYS A 89 4.94 -1.93 -11.98
N ALA A 90 3.93 -1.30 -11.38
CA ALA A 90 3.44 0.02 -11.84
C ALA A 90 4.51 1.12 -11.72
N TYR A 91 5.45 0.98 -10.78
CA TYR A 91 6.61 1.88 -10.63
C TYR A 91 7.84 1.44 -11.44
N GLY A 92 7.66 0.51 -12.39
CA GLY A 92 8.67 0.16 -13.39
C GLY A 92 9.59 -0.98 -13.00
N TRP A 93 9.22 -1.80 -12.01
CA TRP A 93 9.96 -3.01 -11.69
C TRP A 93 10.10 -3.94 -12.91
N LYS A 94 11.31 -4.42 -13.15
CA LYS A 94 11.67 -5.36 -14.22
C LYS A 94 12.20 -6.65 -13.59
N ALA A 95 11.52 -7.76 -13.85
CA ALA A 95 11.94 -9.07 -13.36
C ALA A 95 13.37 -9.40 -13.81
N GLY A 96 14.18 -9.94 -12.89
CA GLY A 96 15.58 -10.29 -13.13
C GLY A 96 16.58 -9.12 -13.11
N ALA A 97 16.13 -7.86 -13.00
CA ALA A 97 17.04 -6.72 -12.84
C ALA A 97 17.40 -6.47 -11.38
N GLY A 98 18.58 -5.88 -11.16
CA GLY A 98 19.06 -5.49 -9.84
C GLY A 98 18.22 -4.38 -9.18
N TYR A 99 18.16 -4.38 -7.84
CA TYR A 99 17.35 -3.50 -7.00
C TYR A 99 18.16 -2.70 -5.95
N GLN A 100 19.48 -2.69 -6.00
CA GLN A 100 20.36 -1.87 -5.16
C GLN A 100 20.43 -0.41 -5.62
N PRO A 101 20.90 0.55 -4.78
CA PRO A 101 21.05 1.94 -5.19
C PRO A 101 21.84 2.09 -6.51
N GLY A 102 21.22 2.72 -7.50
CA GLY A 102 21.78 2.88 -8.86
C GLY A 102 21.34 1.80 -9.86
N GLU A 103 20.70 0.72 -9.41
CA GLU A 103 20.21 -0.35 -10.27
C GLU A 103 18.77 -0.10 -10.76
N PRO A 104 18.33 -0.77 -11.86
CA PRO A 104 17.07 -0.45 -12.52
C PRO A 104 15.83 -0.47 -11.63
N ASN A 105 15.76 -1.44 -10.70
CA ASN A 105 14.57 -1.63 -9.87
C ASN A 105 14.55 -0.76 -8.60
N PHE A 106 15.64 -0.07 -8.26
CA PHE A 106 15.65 0.80 -7.08
C PHE A 106 14.62 1.92 -7.19
N LYS A 107 14.34 2.41 -8.41
CA LYS A 107 13.28 3.40 -8.66
C LYS A 107 11.90 2.92 -8.21
N ALA A 108 11.60 1.63 -8.35
CA ALA A 108 10.34 1.07 -7.88
C ALA A 108 10.23 1.11 -6.35
N ILE A 109 11.33 0.84 -5.64
CA ILE A 109 11.42 0.98 -4.18
C ILE A 109 11.27 2.45 -3.76
N GLN A 110 11.86 3.39 -4.52
CA GLN A 110 11.72 4.83 -4.26
C GLN A 110 10.28 5.33 -4.39
N GLY A 111 9.46 4.66 -5.19
CA GLY A 111 8.02 4.92 -5.27
C GLY A 111 7.32 4.74 -3.94
N TRP A 112 7.69 3.68 -3.19
CA TRP A 112 7.00 3.23 -1.99
C TRP A 112 7.07 4.23 -0.83
N ASN A 113 8.26 4.78 -0.58
CA ASN A 113 8.48 5.76 0.49
C ASN A 113 9.58 6.73 0.08
N LYS A 114 9.44 8.01 0.43
CA LYS A 114 10.38 9.08 0.04
C LYS A 114 11.68 9.09 0.85
N ALA A 115 11.77 8.38 1.97
CA ALA A 115 12.96 8.39 2.82
C ALA A 115 14.08 7.51 2.24
N GLY A 116 15.23 8.12 1.94
CA GLY A 116 16.38 7.40 1.38
C GLY A 116 16.89 6.24 2.24
N VAL A 117 16.84 6.38 3.57
CA VAL A 117 17.21 5.31 4.51
C VAL A 117 16.24 4.12 4.46
N TYR A 118 14.94 4.37 4.29
CA TYR A 118 13.92 3.33 4.16
C TYR A 118 14.11 2.55 2.85
N GLN A 119 14.37 3.26 1.75
CA GLN A 119 14.63 2.67 0.44
C GLN A 119 15.86 1.76 0.48
N LYS A 120 16.96 2.23 1.08
CA LYS A 120 18.19 1.43 1.27
C LYS A 120 17.96 0.24 2.20
N ALA A 121 17.15 0.40 3.25
CA ALA A 121 16.81 -0.70 4.15
C ALA A 121 16.04 -1.81 3.44
N ILE A 122 15.06 -1.49 2.57
CA ILE A 122 14.38 -2.50 1.74
C ILE A 122 15.37 -3.25 0.87
N ALA A 123 16.22 -2.53 0.12
CA ALA A 123 17.19 -3.15 -0.77
C ALA A 123 18.21 -4.02 0.00
N TYR A 124 18.63 -3.59 1.18
CA TYR A 124 19.54 -4.37 2.03
C TYR A 124 18.86 -5.63 2.57
N ILE A 125 17.63 -5.53 3.11
CA ILE A 125 16.90 -6.68 3.65
C ILE A 125 16.60 -7.70 2.54
N GLY A 126 16.17 -7.24 1.36
CA GLY A 126 15.98 -8.10 0.19
C GLY A 126 17.22 -8.92 -0.13
N GLN A 127 18.40 -8.28 -0.14
CA GLN A 127 19.67 -8.98 -0.38
C GLN A 127 19.99 -10.02 0.71
N GLN A 128 19.61 -9.78 1.97
CA GLN A 128 19.83 -10.78 3.02
C GLN A 128 18.85 -11.96 2.93
N ILE A 129 17.69 -11.79 2.30
CA ILE A 129 16.70 -12.85 2.07
C ILE A 129 17.10 -13.72 0.87
N ASP A 130 17.71 -13.13 -0.16
CA ASP A 130 18.14 -13.84 -1.37
C ASP A 130 19.37 -14.74 -1.17
N LYS A 131 20.04 -14.66 -0.02
CA LYS A 131 21.20 -15.49 0.35
C LYS A 131 20.76 -16.81 0.98
#